data_AF-A0A1X2ZYZ1-F1
#
_entry.id   AF-A0A1X2ZYZ1-F1
#
_cell.length_a   1.000
_cell.length_b   1.000
_cell.length_c   1.000
_cell.angle_alpha   90.00
_cell.angle_beta   90.00
_cell.angle_gamma   90.00
#
_symmetry.space_group_name_H-M   'P 1'
#
loop_
_entity.id
_entity.type
_entity.pdbx_description
1 polymer ?
#
loop_
_entity_poly.entity_id
_entity_poly.type
_entity_poly.pdbx_seq_one_letter_code
_entity_poly.pdbx_strand_id
1 'polypeptide(L)'
;MRQTGESERESGGNNDAERERTSESEIEDLGARLDKACASRPLDRAQHGMTRRTAATHLLTAVLWLATAVILLAMLLRMLPNNLDGKRYVPLIVALMPWLGMLSLIIAITAIAVRAIGGRVLLATVSVVCVVVQIGWHWGYIRPQQTISDAASTAVTQVSSDGLPNTSDRYARIMTFNTKEGHADANRIVEIVKNEHVEVLALQEVSWDLLNRLNGAGIANYLPYSVAAQQTWHDNGGVNVLYSAAPMENAKQNLIPVESSSVSAATIDFGGSKVRFGSVHPFSPRPRNQGLWNRSLDSLAQLQHYDNLYVLMGDFNSTWDHASFRYLLGSRFLDSGQQAGEGLHMTYPAMMPIAEIDHIVHDKGVTVGNLKTAYIPGSDHRALLATLEVC
;
A
#
# COMPACT_ATOMS: atom_id res chain seq x y z
N MET A 1 68.27 16.43 103.88
CA MET A 1 67.55 15.14 103.75
C MET A 1 67.67 14.73 102.29
N ARG A 2 68.48 13.70 101.92
CA ARG A 2 68.13 12.26 101.91
C ARG A 2 66.76 12.05 101.26
N GLN A 3 66.53 11.26 100.21
CA GLN A 3 67.15 10.01 99.70
C GLN A 3 66.53 9.75 98.29
N THR A 4 67.29 9.42 97.24
CA THR A 4 67.53 8.07 96.64
C THR A 4 66.30 7.27 96.18
N GLY A 5 66.41 6.68 94.98
CA GLY A 5 65.61 5.56 94.46
C GLY A 5 65.55 5.61 92.92
N GLU A 6 66.50 5.04 92.20
CA GLU A 6 66.56 3.64 91.70
C GLU A 6 65.67 3.32 90.48
N SER A 7 66.25 2.51 89.62
CA SER A 7 65.86 2.04 88.30
C SER A 7 64.82 0.92 88.31
N GLU A 8 64.06 0.74 87.22
CA GLU A 8 64.17 -0.39 86.27
C GLU A 8 62.93 -0.57 85.36
N ARG A 9 63.24 -0.80 84.09
CA ARG A 9 62.66 -1.67 83.04
C ARG A 9 61.18 -2.08 83.00
N GLU A 10 60.68 -1.95 81.76
CA GLU A 10 59.81 -2.86 80.99
C GLU A 10 58.36 -3.14 81.45
N SER A 11 57.41 -2.64 80.66
CA SER A 11 56.17 -3.38 80.34
C SER A 11 55.62 -2.89 78.99
N GLY A 12 56.30 -3.27 77.91
CA GLY A 12 55.69 -3.32 76.58
C GLY A 12 54.98 -4.67 76.45
N GLY A 13 53.66 -4.70 76.63
CA GLY A 13 52.93 -5.96 76.56
C GLY A 13 51.41 -5.88 76.62
N ASN A 14 50.83 -4.70 76.91
CA ASN A 14 49.37 -4.58 77.04
C ASN A 14 48.69 -3.77 75.92
N ASN A 15 49.45 -3.07 75.06
CA ASN A 15 48.87 -2.29 73.96
C ASN A 15 48.69 -3.10 72.65
N ASP A 16 49.47 -4.16 72.44
CA ASP A 16 49.41 -4.94 71.20
C ASP A 16 48.23 -5.93 71.18
N ALA A 17 47.88 -6.54 72.32
CA ALA A 17 46.74 -7.46 72.44
C ALA A 17 45.37 -6.76 72.37
N GLU A 18 45.30 -5.48 72.74
CA GLU A 18 44.08 -4.68 72.59
C GLU A 18 43.95 -4.16 71.15
N ARG A 19 45.07 -3.84 70.50
CA ARG A 19 45.15 -3.42 69.10
C ARG A 19 44.86 -4.55 68.11
N GLU A 20 45.34 -5.77 68.40
CA GLU A 20 45.02 -6.98 67.62
C GLU A 20 43.52 -7.29 67.71
N ARG A 21 42.93 -7.27 68.92
CA ARG A 21 41.48 -7.48 69.10
C ARG A 21 40.63 -6.44 68.38
N THR A 22 41.01 -5.17 68.40
CA THR A 22 40.31 -4.15 67.60
C THR A 22 40.46 -4.41 66.11
N SER A 23 41.64 -4.84 65.64
CA SER A 23 41.85 -5.13 64.21
C SER A 23 41.08 -6.36 63.74
N GLU A 24 40.98 -7.42 64.57
CA GLU A 24 40.18 -8.60 64.28
C GLU A 24 38.69 -8.23 64.22
N SER A 25 38.20 -7.40 65.14
CA SER A 25 36.82 -6.93 65.13
C SER A 25 36.49 -6.05 63.91
N GLU A 26 37.44 -5.24 63.45
CA GLU A 26 37.29 -4.42 62.24
C GLU A 26 37.33 -5.27 60.97
N ILE A 27 38.15 -6.32 60.95
CA ILE A 27 38.21 -7.28 59.83
C ILE A 27 36.93 -8.11 59.76
N GLU A 28 36.39 -8.55 60.91
CA GLU A 28 35.10 -9.24 60.98
C GLU A 28 33.94 -8.34 60.55
N ASP A 29 33.90 -7.06 60.96
CA ASP A 29 32.90 -6.09 60.49
C ASP A 29 33.02 -5.85 58.98
N LEU A 30 34.25 -5.72 58.47
CA LEU A 30 34.49 -5.54 57.04
C LEU A 30 34.06 -6.77 56.22
N GLY A 31 34.34 -7.98 56.73
CA GLY A 31 33.88 -9.24 56.16
C GLY A 31 32.36 -9.34 56.11
N ALA A 32 31.69 -9.05 57.25
CA ALA A 32 30.23 -9.05 57.34
C ALA A 32 29.58 -8.02 56.39
N ARG A 33 30.20 -6.85 56.23
CA ARG A 33 29.73 -5.81 55.29
C ARG A 33 29.93 -6.19 53.83
N LEU A 34 31.05 -6.84 53.49
CA LEU A 34 31.31 -7.37 52.15
C LEU A 34 30.35 -8.50 51.79
N ASP A 35 30.10 -9.43 52.70
CA ASP A 35 29.15 -10.52 52.51
C ASP A 35 27.72 -10.01 52.33
N LYS A 36 27.31 -9.02 53.13
CA LYS A 36 26.00 -8.36 52.99
C LYS A 36 25.85 -7.62 51.66
N ALA A 37 26.92 -6.97 51.18
CA ALA A 37 26.93 -6.29 49.88
C ALA A 37 26.97 -7.27 48.69
N CYS A 38 27.66 -8.41 48.82
CA CYS A 38 27.66 -9.48 47.84
C CYS A 38 26.31 -10.22 47.77
N ALA A 39 25.60 -10.34 48.90
CA ALA A 39 24.26 -10.92 48.97
C ALA A 39 23.15 -9.96 48.47
N SER A 40 23.31 -8.64 48.65
CA SER A 40 22.31 -7.65 48.21
C SER A 40 22.37 -7.33 46.72
N ARG A 41 23.56 -7.34 46.11
CA ARG A 41 23.74 -7.04 44.67
C ARG A 41 22.91 -7.93 43.72
N PRO A 42 22.82 -9.27 43.90
CA PRO A 42 21.96 -10.12 43.10
C PRO A 42 20.47 -9.82 43.26
N LEU A 43 20.03 -9.49 44.48
CA LEU A 43 18.64 -9.15 44.80
C LEU A 43 18.25 -7.79 44.19
N ASP A 44 19.09 -6.77 44.33
CA ASP A 44 18.87 -5.46 43.71
C ASP A 44 18.83 -5.56 42.18
N ARG A 45 19.69 -6.39 41.59
CA ARG A 45 19.74 -6.63 40.14
C ARG A 45 18.51 -7.41 39.65
N ALA A 46 18.02 -8.37 40.45
CA ALA A 46 16.78 -9.10 40.17
C ALA A 46 15.53 -8.20 40.31
N GLN A 47 15.48 -7.34 41.33
CA GLN A 47 14.41 -6.36 41.53
C GLN A 47 14.40 -5.28 40.44
N HIS A 48 15.57 -4.76 40.05
CA HIS A 48 15.70 -3.88 38.88
C HIS A 48 15.28 -4.58 37.58
N GLY A 49 15.60 -5.86 37.43
CA GLY A 49 15.19 -6.68 36.28
C GLY A 49 13.67 -6.89 36.23
N MET A 50 13.03 -7.16 37.36
CA MET A 50 11.58 -7.32 37.47
C MET A 50 10.83 -6.02 37.22
N THR A 51 11.25 -4.91 37.84
CA THR A 51 10.65 -3.58 37.62
C THR A 51 10.76 -3.12 36.17
N ARG A 52 11.91 -3.33 35.51
CA ARG A 52 12.06 -3.08 34.07
C ARG A 52 11.15 -3.95 33.21
N ARG A 53 11.00 -5.24 33.52
CA ARG A 53 10.08 -6.15 32.80
C ARG A 53 8.63 -5.72 32.96
N THR A 54 8.21 -5.36 34.17
CA THR A 54 6.84 -4.87 34.44
C THR A 54 6.57 -3.54 33.73
N ALA A 55 7.50 -2.58 33.78
CA ALA A 55 7.40 -1.32 33.04
C ALA A 55 7.31 -1.54 31.52
N ALA A 56 8.13 -2.44 30.97
CA ALA A 56 8.08 -2.79 29.55
C ALA A 56 6.74 -3.43 29.16
N THR A 57 6.15 -4.29 29.99
CA THR A 57 4.84 -4.88 29.72
C THR A 57 3.69 -3.87 29.81
N HIS A 58 3.77 -2.89 30.72
CA HIS A 58 2.79 -1.80 30.78
C HIS A 58 2.88 -0.90 29.55
N LEU A 59 4.11 -0.55 29.13
CA LEU A 59 4.33 0.22 27.92
C LEU A 59 3.82 -0.53 26.69
N LEU A 60 4.15 -1.81 26.53
CA LEU A 60 3.65 -2.66 25.45
C LEU A 60 2.12 -2.70 25.44
N THR A 61 1.50 -2.90 26.60
CA THR A 61 0.04 -2.90 26.74
C THR A 61 -0.56 -1.57 26.23
N ALA A 62 -0.02 -0.44 26.69
CA ALA A 62 -0.48 0.88 26.27
C ALA A 62 -0.32 1.10 24.76
N VAL A 63 0.81 0.70 24.18
CA VAL A 63 1.08 0.80 22.74
C VAL A 63 0.10 -0.04 21.92
N LEU A 64 -0.17 -1.28 22.32
CA LEU A 64 -1.11 -2.15 21.59
C LEU A 64 -2.53 -1.61 21.64
N TRP A 65 -3.00 -1.14 22.80
CA TRP A 65 -4.31 -0.51 22.93
C TRP A 65 -4.44 0.76 22.11
N LEU A 66 -3.40 1.62 22.11
CA LEU A 66 -3.38 2.82 21.29
C LEU A 66 -3.41 2.47 19.79
N ALA A 67 -2.62 1.48 19.36
CA ALA A 67 -2.61 1.02 17.98
C ALA A 67 -3.98 0.48 17.55
N THR A 68 -4.64 -0.34 18.37
CA THR A 68 -6.01 -0.82 18.12
C THR A 68 -7.01 0.33 18.04
N ALA A 69 -6.91 1.35 18.91
CA ALA A 69 -7.79 2.52 18.85
C ALA A 69 -7.60 3.32 17.55
N VAL A 70 -6.35 3.47 17.08
CA VAL A 70 -6.05 4.12 15.79
C VAL A 70 -6.61 3.31 14.61
N ILE A 71 -6.49 1.98 14.65
CA ILE A 71 -7.07 1.09 13.62
C ILE A 71 -8.59 1.25 13.59
N LEU A 72 -9.26 1.21 14.74
CA LEU A 72 -10.70 1.40 14.82
C LEU A 72 -11.13 2.77 14.26
N LEU A 73 -10.38 3.84 14.58
CA LEU A 73 -10.62 5.15 13.99
C LEU A 73 -10.46 5.14 12.48
N ALA A 74 -9.40 4.52 11.93
CA ALA A 74 -9.21 4.40 10.49
C ALA A 74 -10.33 3.60 9.82
N MET A 75 -10.79 2.51 10.44
CA MET A 75 -11.94 1.73 9.99
C MET A 75 -13.23 2.56 9.99
N LEU A 76 -13.44 3.44 10.97
CA LEU A 76 -14.55 4.40 10.97
C LEU A 76 -14.40 5.45 9.85
N LEU A 77 -13.19 5.95 9.61
CA LEU A 77 -12.91 6.89 8.52
C LEU A 77 -13.21 6.29 7.15
N ARG A 78 -12.93 4.99 6.94
CA ARG A 78 -13.30 4.25 5.73
C ARG A 78 -14.81 4.25 5.45
N MET A 79 -15.61 4.33 6.50
CA MET A 79 -17.08 4.33 6.44
C MET A 79 -17.67 5.73 6.21
N LEU A 80 -16.83 6.76 6.09
CA LEU A 80 -17.32 8.09 5.71
C LEU A 80 -17.96 8.05 4.32
N PRO A 81 -19.03 8.83 4.09
CA PRO A 81 -19.57 9.03 2.75
C PRO A 81 -18.58 9.76 1.82
N ASN A 82 -18.75 9.61 0.50
CA ASN A 82 -17.86 10.19 -0.53
C ASN A 82 -17.72 11.73 -0.45
N ASN A 83 -18.72 12.45 0.04
CA ASN A 83 -18.62 13.91 0.22
C ASN A 83 -17.72 14.33 1.41
N LEU A 84 -17.31 13.40 2.26
CA LEU A 84 -16.47 13.64 3.44
C LEU A 84 -15.09 13.00 3.35
N ASP A 85 -14.89 11.99 2.50
CA ASP A 85 -13.64 11.24 2.45
C ASP A 85 -12.47 12.03 1.84
N GLY A 86 -12.73 13.03 0.99
CA GLY A 86 -11.71 13.91 0.41
C GLY A 86 -11.15 15.00 1.33
N LYS A 87 -11.41 14.95 2.64
CA LYS A 87 -11.03 15.99 3.60
C LYS A 87 -9.72 15.64 4.34
N ARG A 88 -8.85 16.63 4.50
CA ARG A 88 -7.60 16.55 5.29
C ARG A 88 -6.74 15.33 4.92
N TYR A 89 -6.48 14.46 5.90
CA TYR A 89 -5.64 13.26 5.78
C TYR A 89 -6.48 11.97 5.65
N VAL A 90 -7.81 12.09 5.53
CA VAL A 90 -8.69 10.91 5.48
C VAL A 90 -8.30 9.95 4.35
N PRO A 91 -8.09 10.39 3.09
CA PRO A 91 -7.71 9.46 2.03
C PRO A 91 -6.37 8.77 2.32
N LEU A 92 -5.39 9.52 2.83
CA LEU A 92 -4.06 8.99 3.13
C LEU A 92 -4.09 7.90 4.22
N ILE A 93 -4.97 8.04 5.21
CA ILE A 93 -5.18 7.02 6.25
C ILE A 93 -5.91 5.81 5.66
N VAL A 94 -6.96 6.05 4.89
CA VAL A 94 -7.81 5.00 4.30
C VAL A 94 -7.04 4.16 3.27
N ALA A 95 -6.12 4.76 2.51
CA ALA A 95 -5.25 4.04 1.57
C ALA A 95 -4.41 2.94 2.22
N LEU A 96 -4.16 3.00 3.54
CA LEU A 96 -3.38 2.03 4.28
C LEU A 96 -4.20 0.86 4.85
N MET A 97 -5.49 0.76 4.53
CA MET A 97 -6.39 -0.23 5.14
C MET A 97 -5.84 -1.67 5.11
N PRO A 98 -5.31 -2.20 3.98
CA PRO A 98 -4.77 -3.56 3.96
C PRO A 98 -3.67 -3.81 5.01
N TRP A 99 -2.82 -2.81 5.25
CA TRP A 99 -1.74 -2.88 6.24
C TRP A 99 -2.26 -2.84 7.68
N LEU A 100 -3.35 -2.10 7.93
CA LEU A 100 -4.00 -2.06 9.24
C LEU A 100 -4.63 -3.40 9.61
N GLY A 101 -5.08 -4.19 8.62
CA GLY A 101 -5.53 -5.57 8.80
C GLY A 101 -4.41 -6.48 9.27
N MET A 102 -3.25 -6.40 8.63
CA MET A 102 -2.05 -7.13 9.05
C MET A 102 -1.59 -6.72 10.45
N LEU A 103 -1.60 -5.43 10.76
CA LEU A 103 -1.28 -4.95 12.10
C LEU A 103 -2.27 -5.47 13.15
N SER A 104 -3.57 -5.51 12.82
CA SER A 104 -4.61 -6.09 13.70
C SER A 104 -4.33 -7.57 13.99
N LEU A 105 -3.89 -8.34 12.99
CA LEU A 105 -3.52 -9.74 13.16
C LEU A 105 -2.31 -9.88 14.09
N ILE A 106 -1.27 -9.06 13.91
CA ILE A 106 -0.08 -9.06 14.77
C ILE A 106 -0.46 -8.72 16.23
N ILE A 107 -1.33 -7.74 16.44
CA ILE A 107 -1.81 -7.36 17.77
C ILE A 107 -2.60 -8.53 18.39
N ALA A 108 -3.50 -9.17 17.62
CA ALA A 108 -4.26 -10.32 18.11
C ALA A 108 -3.35 -11.47 18.57
N ILE A 109 -2.35 -11.84 17.75
CA ILE A 109 -1.37 -12.89 18.08
C ILE A 109 -0.58 -12.50 19.33
N THR A 110 -0.12 -11.25 19.41
CA THR A 110 0.67 -10.75 20.55
C THR A 110 -0.15 -10.78 21.85
N ALA A 111 -1.41 -10.34 21.80
CA ALA A 111 -2.32 -10.35 22.93
C ALA A 111 -2.61 -11.77 23.44
N ILE A 112 -2.71 -12.76 22.55
CA ILE A 112 -2.87 -14.17 22.92
C ILE A 112 -1.59 -14.74 23.54
N ALA A 113 -0.43 -14.46 22.93
CA ALA A 113 0.85 -15.03 23.33
C ALA A 113 1.39 -14.47 24.66
N VAL A 114 1.23 -13.17 24.92
CA VAL A 114 1.85 -12.49 26.08
C VAL A 114 0.84 -12.37 27.22
N ARG A 115 0.92 -13.27 28.21
CA ARG A 115 -0.01 -13.33 29.35
C ARG A 115 -0.02 -12.07 30.24
N ALA A 116 1.08 -11.30 30.24
CA ALA A 116 1.25 -10.10 31.06
C ALA A 116 0.53 -8.85 30.50
N ILE A 117 -0.09 -8.93 29.32
CA ILE A 117 -0.84 -7.79 28.74
C ILE A 117 -2.15 -7.56 29.51
N GLY A 118 -2.35 -6.33 29.96
CA GLY A 118 -3.60 -5.90 30.61
C GLY A 118 -4.78 -5.92 29.62
N GLY A 119 -5.89 -6.56 30.00
CA GLY A 119 -7.09 -6.64 29.15
C GLY A 119 -6.93 -7.50 27.89
N ARG A 120 -5.93 -8.40 27.85
CA ARG A 120 -5.55 -9.18 26.66
C ARG A 120 -6.69 -9.90 25.93
N VAL A 121 -7.69 -10.40 26.65
CA VAL A 121 -8.83 -11.11 26.03
C VAL A 121 -9.64 -10.14 25.19
N LEU A 122 -10.00 -8.97 25.76
CA LEU A 122 -10.72 -7.94 25.03
C LEU A 122 -9.91 -7.40 23.86
N LEU A 123 -8.61 -7.13 24.07
CA LEU A 123 -7.70 -6.67 23.01
C LEU A 123 -7.62 -7.68 21.85
N ALA A 124 -7.46 -8.98 22.17
CA ALA A 124 -7.44 -10.05 21.17
C ALA A 124 -8.78 -10.15 20.44
N THR A 125 -9.91 -10.15 21.16
CA THR A 125 -11.25 -10.21 20.57
C THR A 125 -11.49 -9.04 19.62
N VAL A 126 -11.24 -7.80 20.05
CA VAL A 126 -11.42 -6.60 19.21
C VAL A 126 -10.51 -6.68 17.97
N SER A 127 -9.26 -7.09 18.13
CA SER A 127 -8.32 -7.21 17.02
C SER A 127 -8.73 -8.30 16.03
N VAL A 128 -9.22 -9.46 16.51
CA VAL A 128 -9.79 -10.51 15.65
C VAL A 128 -11.02 -10.01 14.89
N VAL A 129 -11.92 -9.27 15.55
CA VAL A 129 -13.07 -8.66 14.87
C VAL A 129 -12.60 -7.70 13.78
N CYS A 130 -11.58 -6.87 14.03
CA CYS A 130 -11.01 -5.99 13.02
C CYS A 130 -10.47 -6.78 11.82
N VAL A 131 -9.75 -7.88 12.06
CA VAL A 131 -9.26 -8.78 11.00
C VAL A 131 -10.42 -9.36 10.19
N VAL A 132 -11.45 -9.90 10.85
CA VAL A 132 -12.61 -10.50 10.17
C VAL A 132 -13.33 -9.48 9.30
N VAL A 133 -13.56 -8.27 9.81
CA VAL A 133 -14.22 -7.20 9.04
C VAL A 133 -13.37 -6.80 7.83
N GLN A 134 -12.05 -6.67 8.00
CA GLN A 134 -11.15 -6.30 6.91
C GLN A 134 -11.03 -7.41 5.86
N ILE A 135 -11.00 -8.69 6.26
CA ILE A 135 -11.09 -9.82 5.32
C ILE A 135 -12.42 -9.78 4.57
N GLY A 136 -13.53 -9.48 5.25
CA GLY A 136 -14.84 -9.34 4.62
C GLY A 136 -14.88 -8.24 3.57
N TRP A 137 -14.26 -7.08 3.85
CA TRP A 137 -14.13 -5.99 2.88
C TRP A 137 -13.28 -6.39 1.66
N HIS A 138 -12.21 -7.14 1.85
CA HIS A 138 -11.29 -7.53 0.79
C HIS A 138 -11.55 -8.94 0.24
N TRP A 139 -12.72 -9.51 0.48
CA TRP A 139 -13.00 -10.91 0.14
C TRP A 139 -12.82 -11.22 -1.35
N GLY A 140 -13.15 -10.25 -2.21
CA GLY A 140 -13.00 -10.38 -3.66
C GLY A 140 -11.54 -10.43 -4.15
N TYR A 141 -10.58 -9.94 -3.35
CA TYR A 141 -9.15 -10.12 -3.63
C TYR A 141 -8.66 -11.54 -3.27
N ILE A 142 -9.43 -12.31 -2.50
CA ILE A 142 -9.07 -13.67 -2.06
C ILE A 142 -9.85 -14.73 -2.84
N ARG A 143 -11.10 -14.44 -3.20
CA ARG A 143 -11.98 -15.35 -3.93
C ARG A 143 -12.49 -14.66 -5.19
N PRO A 144 -12.25 -15.25 -6.38
CA PRO A 144 -12.70 -14.65 -7.63
C PRO A 144 -14.22 -14.55 -7.65
N GLN A 145 -14.72 -13.39 -8.07
CA GLN A 145 -16.13 -13.17 -8.43
C GLN A 145 -16.36 -13.25 -9.93
N GLN A 146 -15.31 -12.94 -10.71
CA GLN A 146 -15.26 -13.20 -12.15
C GLN A 146 -13.94 -13.89 -12.48
N THR A 147 -13.97 -14.74 -13.50
CA THR A 147 -12.80 -15.49 -13.96
C THR A 147 -12.73 -15.42 -15.47
N ILE A 148 -11.56 -15.06 -15.99
CA ILE A 148 -11.26 -15.11 -17.43
C ILE A 148 -11.33 -16.56 -17.91
N SER A 149 -11.90 -16.78 -19.09
CA SER A 149 -11.98 -18.12 -19.69
C SER A 149 -10.62 -18.66 -20.14
N ASP A 150 -10.51 -19.98 -20.26
CA ASP A 150 -9.31 -20.63 -20.84
C ASP A 150 -9.07 -20.18 -22.29
N ALA A 151 -10.16 -19.87 -23.02
CA ALA A 151 -10.11 -19.36 -24.38
C ALA A 151 -9.47 -17.98 -24.42
N ALA A 152 -9.88 -17.07 -23.54
CA ALA A 152 -9.29 -15.75 -23.39
C ALA A 152 -7.81 -15.84 -22.97
N SER A 153 -7.50 -16.69 -21.98
CA SER A 153 -6.12 -16.92 -21.52
C SER A 153 -5.22 -17.44 -22.63
N THR A 154 -5.73 -18.32 -23.49
CA THR A 154 -4.99 -18.86 -24.63
C THR A 154 -4.84 -17.80 -25.72
N ALA A 155 -5.93 -17.11 -26.08
CA ALA A 155 -5.97 -16.15 -27.18
C ALA A 155 -4.92 -15.05 -27.03
N VAL A 156 -4.81 -14.43 -25.85
CA VAL A 156 -3.86 -13.33 -25.60
C VAL A 156 -2.38 -13.76 -25.56
N THR A 157 -2.10 -15.06 -25.61
CA THR A 157 -0.72 -15.59 -25.75
C THR A 157 -0.35 -15.89 -27.19
N GLN A 158 -1.34 -15.94 -28.09
CA GLN A 158 -1.13 -16.22 -29.51
C GLN A 158 -0.92 -14.92 -30.28
N VAL A 159 -0.08 -14.98 -31.30
CA VAL A 159 0.12 -13.89 -32.26
C VAL A 159 -0.02 -14.44 -33.68
N SER A 160 -0.43 -13.58 -34.62
CA SER A 160 -0.43 -13.89 -36.04
C SER A 160 0.99 -14.02 -36.60
N SER A 161 1.12 -14.46 -37.85
CA SER A 161 2.40 -14.71 -38.51
C SER A 161 3.30 -13.47 -38.65
N ASP A 162 2.73 -12.27 -38.56
CA ASP A 162 3.42 -10.98 -38.51
C ASP A 162 3.80 -10.53 -37.08
N GLY A 163 3.50 -11.34 -36.07
CA GLY A 163 3.81 -11.08 -34.66
C GLY A 163 2.83 -10.13 -33.96
N LEU A 164 1.68 -9.84 -34.58
CA LEU A 164 0.63 -8.98 -34.03
C LEU A 164 -0.46 -9.78 -33.30
N PRO A 165 -1.21 -9.17 -32.37
CA PRO A 165 -2.30 -9.82 -31.67
C PRO A 165 -3.55 -9.92 -32.56
N ASN A 166 -4.45 -10.87 -32.26
CA ASN A 166 -5.70 -11.03 -33.00
C ASN A 166 -6.77 -10.04 -32.54
N THR A 167 -6.88 -8.91 -33.24
CA THR A 167 -7.84 -7.84 -32.87
C THR A 167 -9.27 -8.07 -33.36
N SER A 168 -9.62 -9.28 -33.83
CA SER A 168 -10.96 -9.59 -34.38
C SER A 168 -11.80 -10.48 -33.45
N ASP A 169 -11.23 -10.91 -32.32
CA ASP A 169 -11.93 -11.71 -31.32
C ASP A 169 -12.45 -10.84 -30.16
N ARG A 170 -12.82 -11.49 -29.05
CA ARG A 170 -13.45 -10.84 -27.88
C ARG A 170 -12.50 -10.67 -26.71
N TYR A 171 -11.21 -10.85 -26.93
CA TYR A 171 -10.19 -10.87 -25.89
C TYR A 171 -9.16 -9.78 -26.13
N ALA A 172 -8.53 -9.29 -25.07
CA ALA A 172 -7.34 -8.46 -25.20
C ALA A 172 -6.42 -8.60 -24.00
N ARG A 173 -5.11 -8.50 -24.24
CA ARG A 173 -4.22 -8.03 -23.17
C ARG A 173 -4.29 -6.51 -23.10
N ILE A 174 -4.50 -5.97 -21.91
CA ILE A 174 -4.59 -4.52 -21.69
C ILE A 174 -3.56 -4.08 -20.65
N MET A 175 -3.06 -2.85 -20.76
CA MET A 175 -2.07 -2.29 -19.84
C MET A 175 -2.35 -0.83 -19.52
N THR A 176 -2.23 -0.44 -18.26
CA THR A 176 -2.22 0.95 -17.83
C THR A 176 -0.94 1.31 -17.09
N PHE A 177 -0.45 2.55 -17.28
CA PHE A 177 0.79 2.98 -16.66
C PHE A 177 0.92 4.51 -16.55
N ASN A 178 1.05 5.02 -15.32
CA ASN A 178 1.50 6.39 -15.07
C ASN A 178 3.01 6.50 -15.35
N THR A 179 3.36 7.41 -16.27
CA THR A 179 4.72 7.54 -16.81
C THR A 179 5.59 8.55 -16.05
N LYS A 180 5.06 9.15 -14.98
CA LYS A 180 5.71 10.14 -14.12
C LYS A 180 6.28 11.29 -14.93
N GLU A 181 5.40 12.18 -15.37
CA GLU A 181 5.75 13.34 -16.19
C GLU A 181 6.53 12.98 -17.49
N GLY A 182 6.30 11.77 -17.99
CA GLY A 182 7.00 11.21 -19.13
C GLY A 182 8.42 10.73 -18.86
N HIS A 183 8.89 10.65 -17.61
CA HIS A 183 10.25 10.19 -17.28
C HIS A 183 10.48 8.69 -17.50
N ALA A 184 9.42 7.90 -17.67
CA ALA A 184 9.52 6.47 -17.90
C ALA A 184 10.37 6.11 -19.15
N ASP A 185 11.03 4.95 -19.07
CA ASP A 185 11.81 4.36 -20.17
C ASP A 185 10.89 3.88 -21.30
N ALA A 186 10.90 4.64 -22.41
CA ALA A 186 10.10 4.35 -23.59
C ALA A 186 10.42 3.00 -24.26
N ASN A 187 11.70 2.61 -24.29
CA ASN A 187 12.09 1.33 -24.90
C ASN A 187 11.53 0.17 -24.07
N ARG A 188 11.61 0.28 -22.74
CA ARG A 188 11.06 -0.73 -21.84
C ARG A 188 9.53 -0.82 -21.92
N ILE A 189 8.83 0.32 -22.09
CA ILE A 189 7.38 0.31 -22.34
C ILE A 189 7.06 -0.49 -23.61
N VAL A 190 7.71 -0.15 -24.75
CA VAL A 190 7.46 -0.83 -26.03
C VAL A 190 7.83 -2.31 -25.97
N GLU A 191 8.91 -2.66 -25.27
CA GLU A 191 9.31 -4.06 -25.07
C GLU A 191 8.24 -4.86 -24.30
N ILE A 192 7.71 -4.31 -23.20
CA ILE A 192 6.64 -4.96 -22.44
C ILE A 192 5.36 -5.07 -23.27
N VAL A 193 4.98 -4.02 -24.00
CA VAL A 193 3.82 -4.04 -24.91
C VAL A 193 3.91 -5.22 -25.89
N LYS A 194 5.07 -5.41 -26.51
CA LYS A 194 5.29 -6.50 -27.47
C LYS A 194 5.33 -7.87 -26.80
N ASN A 195 6.09 -8.00 -25.70
CA ASN A 195 6.30 -9.29 -25.04
C ASN A 195 5.06 -9.83 -24.31
N GLU A 196 4.19 -8.94 -23.84
CA GLU A 196 2.93 -9.31 -23.17
C GLU A 196 1.73 -9.26 -24.13
N HIS A 197 1.97 -8.95 -25.41
CA HIS A 197 0.96 -8.80 -26.46
C HIS A 197 -0.15 -7.79 -26.15
N VAL A 198 0.20 -6.66 -25.55
CA VAL A 198 -0.76 -5.61 -25.13
C VAL A 198 -1.46 -5.04 -26.36
N GLU A 199 -2.79 -5.11 -26.39
CA GLU A 199 -3.63 -4.62 -27.49
C GLU A 199 -4.20 -3.23 -27.22
N VAL A 200 -4.44 -2.89 -25.95
CA VAL A 200 -4.89 -1.55 -25.53
C VAL A 200 -4.01 -1.05 -24.40
N LEU A 201 -3.41 0.11 -24.60
CA LEU A 201 -2.49 0.74 -23.66
C LEU A 201 -3.03 2.11 -23.26
N ALA A 202 -3.20 2.33 -21.95
CA ALA A 202 -3.50 3.62 -21.36
C ALA A 202 -2.26 4.17 -20.64
N LEU A 203 -1.80 5.34 -21.04
CA LEU A 203 -0.68 6.04 -20.39
C LEU A 203 -1.17 7.33 -19.73
N GLN A 204 -0.65 7.60 -18.54
CA GLN A 204 -0.91 8.83 -17.79
C GLN A 204 0.38 9.65 -17.61
N GLU A 205 0.21 10.96 -17.39
CA GLU A 205 1.30 11.94 -17.26
C GLU A 205 2.28 11.94 -18.44
N VAL A 206 1.79 11.75 -19.67
CA VAL A 206 2.65 11.66 -20.86
C VAL A 206 3.11 13.05 -21.28
N SER A 207 4.43 13.21 -21.43
CA SER A 207 5.04 14.41 -22.00
C SER A 207 5.24 14.28 -23.52
N TRP A 208 5.38 15.42 -24.21
CA TRP A 208 5.69 15.45 -25.64
C TRP A 208 7.02 14.75 -25.98
N ASP A 209 8.01 14.85 -25.10
CA ASP A 209 9.28 14.14 -25.24
C ASP A 209 9.08 12.61 -25.18
N LEU A 210 8.27 12.12 -24.23
CA LEU A 210 7.97 10.69 -24.14
C LEU A 210 7.27 10.20 -25.41
N LEU A 211 6.34 10.96 -25.99
CA LEU A 211 5.69 10.59 -27.26
C LEU A 211 6.71 10.40 -28.39
N ASN A 212 7.69 11.30 -28.50
CA ASN A 212 8.76 11.19 -29.49
C ASN A 212 9.63 9.94 -29.25
N ARG A 213 9.99 9.65 -27.99
CA ARG A 213 10.76 8.46 -27.63
C ARG A 213 9.99 7.16 -27.85
N LEU A 214 8.69 7.12 -27.55
CA LEU A 214 7.82 5.97 -27.83
C LEU A 214 7.73 5.71 -29.34
N ASN A 215 7.58 6.78 -30.14
CA ASN A 215 7.58 6.68 -31.60
C ASN A 215 8.94 6.18 -32.12
N GLY A 216 10.06 6.71 -31.61
CA GLY A 216 11.41 6.25 -31.95
C GLY A 216 11.68 4.80 -31.55
N ALA A 217 11.10 4.33 -30.44
CA ALA A 217 11.13 2.94 -30.00
C ALA A 217 10.18 2.01 -30.82
N GLY A 218 9.35 2.59 -31.69
CA GLY A 218 8.49 1.86 -32.61
C GLY A 218 7.16 1.40 -32.00
N ILE A 219 6.57 2.18 -31.08
CA ILE A 219 5.22 1.88 -30.55
C ILE A 219 4.17 1.79 -31.67
N ALA A 220 4.25 2.68 -32.67
CA ALA A 220 3.29 2.75 -33.76
C ALA A 220 3.32 1.54 -34.71
N ASN A 221 4.40 0.76 -34.69
CA ASN A 221 4.50 -0.48 -35.46
C ASN A 221 3.67 -1.62 -34.84
N TYR A 222 3.30 -1.50 -33.56
CA TYR A 222 2.53 -2.50 -32.83
C TYR A 222 1.15 -1.98 -32.43
N LEU A 223 1.07 -0.74 -31.95
CA LEU A 223 -0.17 -0.02 -31.61
C LEU A 223 -0.32 1.22 -32.50
N PRO A 224 -0.75 1.05 -33.76
CA PRO A 224 -0.78 2.14 -34.74
C PRO A 224 -1.86 3.19 -34.46
N TYR A 225 -2.90 2.86 -33.69
CA TYR A 225 -3.99 3.78 -33.40
C TYR A 225 -3.78 4.45 -32.04
N SER A 226 -3.96 5.76 -31.97
CA SER A 226 -3.84 6.49 -30.71
C SER A 226 -4.72 7.72 -30.62
N VAL A 227 -5.02 8.13 -29.39
CA VAL A 227 -5.64 9.41 -29.06
C VAL A 227 -5.00 9.99 -27.81
N ALA A 228 -4.44 11.19 -27.94
CA ALA A 228 -3.96 11.97 -26.81
C ALA A 228 -5.08 12.86 -26.27
N ALA A 229 -5.12 13.03 -24.95
CA ALA A 229 -6.08 13.89 -24.29
C ALA A 229 -5.82 15.36 -24.60
N GLN A 230 -6.84 16.19 -24.41
CA GLN A 230 -6.72 17.63 -24.56
C GLN A 230 -5.85 18.14 -23.42
N GLN A 231 -4.81 18.90 -23.75
CA GLN A 231 -3.97 19.54 -22.74
C GLN A 231 -4.78 20.60 -21.98
N THR A 232 -4.69 20.58 -20.66
CA THR A 232 -5.35 21.51 -19.75
C THR A 232 -4.34 22.15 -18.80
N TRP A 233 -4.70 23.28 -18.19
CA TRP A 233 -3.89 23.91 -17.15
C TRP A 233 -3.88 23.13 -15.83
N HIS A 234 -4.75 22.13 -15.70
CA HIS A 234 -4.84 21.22 -14.55
C HIS A 234 -3.93 19.99 -14.68
N ASP A 235 -3.34 19.77 -15.84
CA ASP A 235 -2.50 18.60 -16.11
C ASP A 235 -1.28 18.61 -15.18
N ASN A 236 -1.25 17.68 -14.24
CA ASN A 236 -0.14 17.50 -13.33
C ASN A 236 0.82 16.46 -13.94
N GLY A 237 1.79 16.93 -14.73
CA GLY A 237 2.86 16.09 -15.28
C GLY A 237 2.74 15.75 -16.76
N GLY A 238 1.56 15.84 -17.37
CA GLY A 238 1.37 15.55 -18.79
C GLY A 238 -0.07 15.17 -19.11
N VAL A 239 -0.28 14.68 -20.33
CA VAL A 239 -1.61 14.28 -20.82
C VAL A 239 -1.84 12.78 -20.69
N ASN A 240 -3.11 12.39 -20.69
CA ASN A 240 -3.49 10.99 -20.84
C ASN A 240 -3.44 10.58 -22.32
N VAL A 241 -3.04 9.34 -22.63
CA VAL A 241 -2.97 8.84 -24.00
C VAL A 241 -3.48 7.41 -24.05
N LEU A 242 -4.30 7.09 -25.06
CA LEU A 242 -4.66 5.73 -25.41
C LEU A 242 -3.95 5.30 -26.69
N TYR A 243 -3.47 4.06 -26.70
CA TYR A 243 -2.96 3.35 -27.86
C TYR A 243 -3.76 2.06 -28.06
N SER A 244 -3.92 1.63 -29.30
CA SER A 244 -4.65 0.40 -29.66
C SER A 244 -4.02 -0.29 -30.86
N ALA A 245 -4.03 -1.62 -30.84
CA ALA A 245 -3.72 -2.48 -31.98
C ALA A 245 -4.86 -2.44 -33.02
N ALA A 246 -6.10 -2.33 -32.56
CA ALA A 246 -7.31 -2.28 -33.38
C ALA A 246 -7.74 -0.84 -33.70
N PRO A 247 -8.43 -0.59 -34.83
CA PRO A 247 -8.97 0.73 -35.17
C PRO A 247 -9.83 1.35 -34.07
N MET A 248 -9.66 2.66 -33.84
CA MET A 248 -10.43 3.42 -32.87
C MET A 248 -11.62 4.13 -33.54
N GLU A 249 -12.81 3.94 -32.97
CA GLU A 249 -14.02 4.69 -33.31
C GLU A 249 -14.29 5.78 -32.29
N ASN A 250 -14.94 6.87 -32.73
CA ASN A 250 -15.39 7.96 -31.86
C ASN A 250 -14.30 8.47 -30.89
N ALA A 251 -13.06 8.59 -31.36
CA ALA A 251 -11.96 9.08 -30.55
C ALA A 251 -12.27 10.48 -30.00
N LYS A 252 -12.06 10.68 -28.70
CA LYS A 252 -12.28 11.94 -27.98
C LYS A 252 -11.05 12.26 -27.15
N GLN A 253 -10.65 13.52 -27.19
CA GLN A 253 -9.57 14.07 -26.36
C GLN A 253 -10.03 14.32 -24.92
N ASN A 254 -11.35 14.35 -24.67
CA ASN A 254 -11.92 14.32 -23.33
C ASN A 254 -13.28 13.61 -23.37
N LEU A 255 -13.43 12.55 -22.59
CA LEU A 255 -14.65 11.73 -22.52
C LEU A 255 -15.79 12.47 -21.84
N ILE A 256 -15.45 13.19 -20.77
CA ILE A 256 -16.43 13.85 -19.90
C ILE A 256 -15.79 15.08 -19.25
N PRO A 257 -16.54 16.17 -19.00
CA PRO A 257 -16.03 17.28 -18.21
C PRO A 257 -15.58 16.80 -16.82
N VAL A 258 -14.30 16.97 -16.53
CA VAL A 258 -13.67 16.61 -15.26
C VAL A 258 -12.73 17.75 -14.86
N GLU A 259 -12.59 18.00 -13.56
CA GLU A 259 -11.72 19.08 -13.05
C GLU A 259 -10.21 18.74 -13.15
N SER A 260 -9.88 17.45 -13.32
CA SER A 260 -8.51 16.92 -13.43
C SER A 260 -8.04 16.81 -14.88
N SER A 261 -6.96 16.04 -15.11
CA SER A 261 -6.49 15.69 -16.45
C SER A 261 -7.61 15.11 -17.31
N SER A 262 -7.70 15.57 -18.55
CA SER A 262 -8.72 15.13 -19.52
C SER A 262 -8.65 13.62 -19.77
N VAL A 263 -9.81 12.99 -19.95
CA VAL A 263 -9.90 11.54 -20.18
C VAL A 263 -9.89 11.27 -21.68
N SER A 264 -8.74 10.91 -22.25
CA SER A 264 -8.70 10.44 -23.64
C SER A 264 -9.51 9.14 -23.76
N ALA A 265 -10.36 9.04 -24.79
CA ALA A 265 -11.25 7.90 -24.95
C ALA A 265 -11.46 7.51 -26.41
N ALA A 266 -11.66 6.21 -26.64
CA ALA A 266 -11.96 5.65 -27.94
C ALA A 266 -12.84 4.41 -27.78
N THR A 267 -13.60 4.08 -28.83
CA THR A 267 -14.38 2.85 -28.90
C THR A 267 -13.64 1.83 -29.75
N ILE A 268 -13.55 0.59 -29.30
CA ILE A 268 -12.87 -0.51 -30.00
C ILE A 268 -13.87 -1.66 -30.16
N ASP A 269 -13.83 -2.34 -31.30
CA ASP A 269 -14.65 -3.53 -31.59
C ASP A 269 -13.98 -4.79 -31.06
N PHE A 270 -14.73 -5.57 -30.31
CA PHE A 270 -14.35 -6.88 -29.77
C PHE A 270 -15.33 -7.92 -30.28
N GLY A 271 -15.05 -8.49 -31.45
CA GLY A 271 -15.88 -9.50 -32.09
C GLY A 271 -17.34 -9.06 -32.29
N GLY A 272 -17.55 -7.81 -32.70
CA GLY A 272 -18.86 -7.17 -32.89
C GLY A 272 -19.41 -6.44 -31.66
N SER A 273 -18.77 -6.54 -30.50
CA SER A 273 -19.14 -5.79 -29.29
C SER A 273 -18.31 -4.52 -29.16
N LYS A 274 -18.97 -3.36 -29.04
CA LYS A 274 -18.29 -2.07 -28.93
C LYS A 274 -17.96 -1.74 -27.47
N VAL A 275 -16.67 -1.63 -27.16
CA VAL A 275 -16.17 -1.27 -25.82
C VAL A 275 -15.56 0.12 -25.85
N ARG A 276 -15.97 0.99 -24.92
CA ARG A 276 -15.50 2.36 -24.76
C ARG A 276 -14.38 2.43 -23.72
N PHE A 277 -13.15 2.62 -24.20
CA PHE A 277 -11.98 2.80 -23.36
C PHE A 277 -11.80 4.25 -22.92
N GLY A 278 -11.30 4.46 -21.70
CA GLY A 278 -10.90 5.77 -21.18
C GLY A 278 -9.61 5.69 -20.37
N SER A 279 -8.64 6.58 -20.65
CA SER A 279 -7.44 6.74 -19.82
C SER A 279 -7.70 7.79 -18.74
N VAL A 280 -7.68 7.37 -17.47
CA VAL A 280 -8.15 8.14 -16.32
C VAL A 280 -6.99 8.58 -15.44
N HIS A 281 -7.00 9.84 -15.00
CA HIS A 281 -6.05 10.34 -14.00
C HIS A 281 -6.67 11.51 -13.21
N PRO A 282 -7.42 11.25 -12.12
CA PRO A 282 -7.97 12.29 -11.26
C PRO A 282 -6.87 12.90 -10.39
N PHE A 283 -7.16 14.03 -9.75
CA PHE A 283 -6.19 14.67 -8.85
C PHE A 283 -5.73 13.75 -7.73
N SER A 284 -4.44 13.71 -7.42
CA SER A 284 -3.97 13.03 -6.20
C SER A 284 -4.62 13.59 -4.92
N PRO A 285 -4.90 12.76 -3.89
CA PRO A 285 -5.55 13.17 -2.65
C PRO A 285 -4.60 13.88 -1.68
N ARG A 286 -3.70 14.71 -2.21
CA ARG A 286 -2.78 15.54 -1.41
C ARG A 286 -3.58 16.60 -0.65
N PRO A 287 -3.12 17.06 0.53
CA PRO A 287 -3.82 18.10 1.29
C PRO A 287 -4.10 19.39 0.51
N ARG A 288 -3.29 19.72 -0.51
CA ARG A 288 -3.51 20.87 -1.41
C ARG A 288 -4.67 20.69 -2.40
N ASN A 289 -5.09 19.44 -2.64
CA ASN A 289 -6.14 19.05 -3.59
C ASN A 289 -7.45 18.65 -2.88
N GLN A 290 -7.63 19.05 -1.61
CA GLN A 290 -8.83 18.71 -0.85
C GLN A 290 -10.09 19.17 -1.57
N GLY A 291 -11.08 18.28 -1.69
CA GLY A 291 -12.29 18.52 -2.47
C GLY A 291 -12.15 18.28 -3.98
N LEU A 292 -10.98 18.56 -4.58
CA LEU A 292 -10.73 18.38 -6.01
C LEU A 292 -10.63 16.90 -6.40
N TRP A 293 -9.96 16.09 -5.57
CA TRP A 293 -9.82 14.64 -5.79
C TRP A 293 -11.18 13.93 -5.84
N ASN A 294 -12.01 14.07 -4.79
CA ASN A 294 -13.31 13.40 -4.75
C ASN A 294 -14.27 13.96 -5.82
N ARG A 295 -14.25 15.27 -6.12
CA ARG A 295 -15.04 15.82 -7.23
C ARG A 295 -14.64 15.25 -8.59
N SER A 296 -13.35 14.98 -8.81
CA SER A 296 -12.88 14.33 -10.04
C SER A 296 -13.45 12.93 -10.18
N LEU A 297 -13.51 12.16 -9.08
CA LEU A 297 -14.16 10.84 -9.05
C LEU A 297 -15.68 10.94 -9.22
N ASP A 298 -16.33 11.95 -8.64
CA ASP A 298 -17.77 12.20 -8.81
C ASP A 298 -18.13 12.55 -10.28
N SER A 299 -17.27 13.31 -10.98
CA SER A 299 -17.40 13.57 -12.42
C SER A 299 -17.32 12.29 -13.23
N LEU A 300 -16.35 11.41 -12.92
CA LEU A 300 -16.22 10.11 -13.59
C LEU A 300 -17.40 9.18 -13.26
N ALA A 301 -17.97 9.25 -12.05
CA ALA A 301 -19.15 8.49 -11.66
C ALA A 301 -20.37 8.77 -12.54
N GLN A 302 -20.44 9.95 -13.17
CA GLN A 302 -21.51 10.28 -14.13
C GLN A 302 -21.55 9.33 -15.33
N LEU A 303 -20.43 8.67 -15.66
CA LEU A 303 -20.38 7.66 -16.73
C LEU A 303 -21.34 6.49 -16.49
N GLN A 304 -21.74 6.25 -15.23
CA GLN A 304 -22.75 5.25 -14.89
C GLN A 304 -24.11 5.49 -15.58
N HIS A 305 -24.38 6.72 -16.01
CA HIS A 305 -25.64 7.14 -16.63
C HIS A 305 -25.62 7.17 -18.17
N TYR A 306 -24.55 6.70 -18.81
CA TYR A 306 -24.41 6.67 -20.28
C TYR A 306 -24.42 5.24 -20.83
N ASP A 307 -24.94 5.03 -22.04
CA ASP A 307 -25.23 3.68 -22.56
C ASP A 307 -24.03 2.91 -23.18
N ASN A 308 -22.79 3.41 -23.06
CA ASN A 308 -21.61 2.70 -23.57
C ASN A 308 -21.16 1.58 -22.63
N LEU A 309 -20.62 0.48 -23.16
CA LEU A 309 -19.90 -0.52 -22.35
C LEU A 309 -18.47 -0.03 -22.06
N TYR A 310 -18.15 0.33 -20.82
CA TYR A 310 -16.89 1.01 -20.48
C TYR A 310 -15.80 0.08 -19.96
N VAL A 311 -14.55 0.46 -20.28
CA VAL A 311 -13.33 0.03 -19.61
C VAL A 311 -12.46 1.27 -19.36
N LEU A 312 -12.32 1.65 -18.09
CA LEU A 312 -11.58 2.81 -17.63
C LEU A 312 -10.29 2.35 -16.98
N MET A 313 -9.16 2.87 -17.45
CA MET A 313 -7.82 2.40 -17.09
C MET A 313 -6.97 3.58 -16.66
N GLY A 314 -6.27 3.47 -15.54
CA GLY A 314 -5.37 4.55 -15.12
C GLY A 314 -4.99 4.55 -13.66
N ASP A 315 -4.18 5.54 -13.30
CA ASP A 315 -3.96 5.95 -11.91
C ASP A 315 -5.21 6.68 -11.41
N PHE A 316 -6.05 6.01 -10.63
CA PHE A 316 -7.22 6.64 -10.00
C PHE A 316 -6.87 7.38 -8.71
N ASN A 317 -5.60 7.37 -8.30
CA ASN A 317 -5.11 8.01 -7.08
C ASN A 317 -5.91 7.59 -5.83
N SER A 318 -6.46 6.37 -5.87
CA SER A 318 -7.41 5.85 -4.89
C SER A 318 -7.26 4.35 -4.77
N THR A 319 -7.24 3.82 -3.55
CA THR A 319 -7.49 2.39 -3.30
C THR A 319 -9.00 2.10 -3.29
N TRP A 320 -9.37 0.81 -3.40
CA TRP A 320 -10.76 0.35 -3.27
C TRP A 320 -11.44 0.75 -1.94
N ASP A 321 -10.65 1.02 -0.90
CA ASP A 321 -11.13 1.45 0.41
C ASP A 321 -11.64 2.89 0.46
N HIS A 322 -11.40 3.71 -0.57
CA HIS A 322 -11.96 5.06 -0.62
C HIS A 322 -13.46 5.03 -0.93
N ALA A 323 -14.23 5.85 -0.22
CA ALA A 323 -15.67 5.93 -0.44
C ALA A 323 -16.00 6.56 -1.79
N SER A 324 -15.23 7.56 -2.22
CA SER A 324 -15.34 8.19 -3.53
C SER A 324 -15.04 7.22 -4.68
N PHE A 325 -14.06 6.32 -4.52
CA PHE A 325 -13.80 5.28 -5.52
C PHE A 325 -14.93 4.25 -5.58
N ARG A 326 -15.44 3.77 -4.44
CA ARG A 326 -16.62 2.89 -4.42
C ARG A 326 -17.89 3.57 -4.94
N TYR A 327 -18.03 4.88 -4.74
CA TYR A 327 -19.13 5.67 -5.31
C TYR A 327 -19.03 5.72 -6.84
N LEU A 328 -17.82 5.93 -7.37
CA LEU A 328 -17.54 5.83 -8.81
C LEU A 328 -17.89 4.45 -9.37
N LEU A 329 -17.63 3.37 -8.64
CA LEU A 329 -18.03 2.02 -9.07
C LEU A 329 -19.57 1.89 -9.10
N GLY A 330 -20.22 2.35 -8.04
CA GLY A 330 -21.67 2.30 -7.89
C GLY A 330 -22.20 0.87 -7.96
N SER A 331 -23.33 0.69 -8.63
CA SER A 331 -23.91 -0.64 -8.87
C SER A 331 -23.53 -1.22 -10.23
N ARG A 332 -22.79 -0.48 -11.06
CA ARG A 332 -22.59 -0.75 -12.48
C ARG A 332 -21.17 -1.19 -12.80
N PHE A 333 -20.18 -0.43 -12.36
CA PHE A 333 -18.79 -0.76 -12.63
C PHE A 333 -18.23 -1.68 -11.56
N LEU A 334 -17.21 -2.41 -11.95
CA LEU A 334 -16.43 -3.33 -11.14
C LEU A 334 -14.96 -2.91 -11.20
N ASP A 335 -14.24 -3.17 -10.11
CA ASP A 335 -12.79 -3.04 -10.08
C ASP A 335 -12.15 -4.41 -10.30
N SER A 336 -11.27 -4.54 -11.30
CA SER A 336 -10.67 -5.84 -11.66
C SER A 336 -9.87 -6.47 -10.53
N GLY A 337 -9.16 -5.66 -9.73
CA GLY A 337 -8.40 -6.14 -8.57
C GLY A 337 -9.32 -6.86 -7.58
N GLN A 338 -10.43 -6.21 -7.22
CA GLN A 338 -11.42 -6.77 -6.32
C GLN A 338 -12.26 -7.91 -6.92
N GLN A 339 -12.32 -8.08 -8.24
CA GLN A 339 -13.08 -9.18 -8.87
C GLN A 339 -12.27 -10.44 -9.13
N ALA A 340 -10.96 -10.32 -9.38
CA ALA A 340 -10.16 -11.42 -9.91
C ALA A 340 -9.76 -12.48 -8.87
N GLY A 341 -9.79 -12.18 -7.56
CA GLY A 341 -9.34 -13.14 -6.54
C GLY A 341 -7.84 -13.44 -6.56
N GLU A 342 -7.04 -12.54 -7.13
CA GLU A 342 -5.61 -12.73 -7.41
C GLU A 342 -4.70 -11.97 -6.41
N GLY A 343 -5.27 -11.49 -5.31
CA GLY A 343 -4.58 -10.65 -4.34
C GLY A 343 -4.45 -9.19 -4.79
N LEU A 344 -3.75 -8.40 -3.97
CA LEU A 344 -3.49 -6.98 -4.24
C LEU A 344 -2.37 -6.80 -5.27
N HIS A 345 -2.61 -5.94 -6.26
CA HIS A 345 -1.69 -5.58 -7.32
C HIS A 345 -1.14 -4.17 -7.10
N MET A 346 -0.43 -3.98 -5.98
CA MET A 346 0.10 -2.67 -5.61
C MET A 346 1.10 -2.14 -6.64
N THR A 347 0.87 -0.91 -7.09
CA THR A 347 1.67 -0.25 -8.13
C THR A 347 2.52 0.89 -7.58
N TYR A 348 2.16 1.47 -6.42
CA TYR A 348 2.80 2.66 -5.89
C TYR A 348 3.30 2.51 -4.45
N PRO A 349 4.51 3.01 -4.11
CA PRO A 349 5.55 3.44 -5.03
C PRO A 349 6.24 2.23 -5.70
N ALA A 350 6.79 2.41 -6.90
CA ALA A 350 7.25 1.31 -7.74
C ALA A 350 8.29 0.37 -7.09
N MET A 351 9.18 0.90 -6.26
CA MET A 351 10.27 0.13 -5.62
C MET A 351 9.79 -0.70 -4.42
N MET A 352 8.89 -0.15 -3.61
CA MET A 352 8.29 -0.83 -2.47
C MET A 352 6.78 -0.55 -2.48
N PRO A 353 6.01 -1.24 -3.33
CA PRO A 353 4.59 -0.95 -3.48
C PRO A 353 3.84 -1.17 -2.18
N ILE A 354 3.08 -0.15 -1.78
CA ILE A 354 2.23 -0.17 -0.59
C ILE A 354 0.77 0.16 -0.89
N ALA A 355 0.46 0.64 -2.10
CA ALA A 355 -0.88 1.03 -2.48
C ALA A 355 -1.21 0.58 -3.91
N GLU A 356 -2.43 0.09 -4.08
CA GLU A 356 -3.06 -0.23 -5.36
C GLU A 356 -3.90 0.99 -5.75
N ILE A 357 -3.31 1.90 -6.52
CA ILE A 357 -3.95 3.15 -6.96
C ILE A 357 -4.15 3.24 -8.47
N ASP A 358 -3.49 2.35 -9.22
CA ASP A 358 -3.75 2.13 -10.63
C ASP A 358 -4.77 1.00 -10.76
N HIS A 359 -5.84 1.25 -11.51
CA HIS A 359 -6.96 0.32 -11.62
C HIS A 359 -7.39 0.11 -13.06
N ILE A 360 -8.06 -1.02 -13.27
CA ILE A 360 -8.86 -1.30 -14.45
C ILE A 360 -10.30 -1.42 -13.93
N VAL A 361 -11.11 -0.41 -14.24
CA VAL A 361 -12.52 -0.34 -13.85
C VAL A 361 -13.36 -0.64 -15.08
N HIS A 362 -14.31 -1.57 -15.00
CA HIS A 362 -15.07 -2.00 -16.18
C HIS A 362 -16.53 -2.25 -15.88
N ASP A 363 -17.35 -2.24 -16.92
CA ASP A 363 -18.74 -2.67 -16.85
C ASP A 363 -18.86 -4.18 -16.59
N LYS A 364 -20.02 -4.62 -16.06
CA LYS A 364 -20.34 -6.03 -15.81
C LYS A 364 -20.38 -6.91 -17.07
N GLY A 365 -20.54 -6.31 -18.25
CA GLY A 365 -20.47 -7.01 -19.54
C GLY A 365 -19.04 -7.33 -20.00
N VAL A 366 -18.05 -6.96 -19.20
CA VAL A 366 -16.64 -7.27 -19.41
C VAL A 366 -16.14 -8.04 -18.19
N THR A 367 -15.35 -9.07 -18.42
CA THR A 367 -14.57 -9.75 -17.39
C THR A 367 -13.11 -9.37 -17.55
N VAL A 368 -12.43 -9.07 -16.45
CA VAL A 368 -11.00 -8.75 -16.43
C VAL A 368 -10.33 -9.56 -15.32
N GLY A 369 -9.22 -10.20 -15.63
CA GLY A 369 -8.46 -11.08 -14.73
C GLY A 369 -7.04 -11.29 -15.23
N ASN A 370 -6.29 -12.22 -14.63
CA ASN A 370 -4.87 -12.44 -14.92
C ASN A 370 -4.05 -11.12 -14.80
N LEU A 371 -4.25 -10.43 -13.68
CA LEU A 371 -3.60 -9.18 -13.35
C LEU A 371 -2.13 -9.42 -13.05
N LYS A 372 -1.30 -8.45 -13.42
CA LYS A 372 0.14 -8.47 -13.16
C LYS A 372 0.68 -7.06 -13.10
N THR A 373 1.64 -6.82 -12.20
CA THR A 373 2.40 -5.58 -12.19
C THR A 373 3.76 -5.75 -12.86
N ALA A 374 4.24 -4.70 -13.55
CA ALA A 374 5.56 -4.67 -14.15
C ALA A 374 6.30 -3.38 -13.77
N TYR A 375 7.53 -3.52 -13.28
CA TYR A 375 8.41 -2.39 -13.02
C TYR A 375 8.98 -1.85 -14.33
N ILE A 376 8.89 -0.53 -14.52
CA ILE A 376 9.46 0.19 -15.66
C ILE A 376 10.32 1.34 -15.10
N PRO A 377 11.63 1.40 -15.41
CA PRO A 377 12.51 2.46 -14.94
C PRO A 377 12.00 3.85 -15.31
N GLY A 378 12.27 4.82 -14.43
CA GLY A 378 11.92 6.23 -14.64
C GLY A 378 10.56 6.65 -14.08
N SER A 379 9.64 5.71 -13.82
CA SER A 379 8.38 5.97 -13.12
C SER A 379 8.43 5.58 -11.64
N ASP A 380 7.61 6.24 -10.82
CA ASP A 380 7.30 5.88 -9.45
C ASP A 380 6.04 5.00 -9.33
N HIS A 381 5.43 4.62 -10.46
CA HIS A 381 4.41 3.58 -10.56
C HIS A 381 4.96 2.31 -11.21
N ARG A 382 4.31 1.17 -10.95
CA ARG A 382 4.41 -0.02 -11.79
C ARG A 382 3.29 0.00 -12.81
N ALA A 383 3.53 -0.52 -14.01
CA ALA A 383 2.46 -0.78 -14.96
C ALA A 383 1.55 -1.89 -14.43
N LEU A 384 0.24 -1.78 -14.68
CA LEU A 384 -0.75 -2.81 -14.39
C LEU A 384 -1.23 -3.41 -15.71
N LEU A 385 -1.07 -4.71 -15.87
CA LEU A 385 -1.53 -5.50 -17.01
C LEU A 385 -2.68 -6.40 -16.58
N ALA A 386 -3.59 -6.68 -17.50
CA ALA A 386 -4.65 -7.67 -17.31
C ALA A 386 -5.08 -8.30 -18.64
N THR A 387 -5.79 -9.41 -18.55
CA THR A 387 -6.53 -10.00 -19.66
C THR A 387 -7.99 -9.57 -19.55
N LEU A 388 -8.55 -9.13 -20.67
CA LEU A 388 -9.93 -8.71 -20.83
C LEU A 388 -10.68 -9.73 -21.71
N GLU A 389 -11.93 -9.99 -21.35
CA GLU A 389 -12.88 -10.80 -22.11
C GLU A 389 -14.24 -10.09 -22.16
N VAL A 390 -14.76 -9.87 -23.37
CA VAL A 390 -16.11 -9.31 -23.56
C VAL A 390 -17.13 -10.44 -23.61
N CYS A 391 -18.13 -10.38 -22.71
CA CYS A 391 -19.09 -11.47 -22.46
C CYS A 391 -20.23 -11.56 -23.48
#